data_AF-A0A6N2JRK9-F1
#
_entry.id   AF-A0A6N2JRK9-F1
#
_cell.length_a   1.000
_cell.length_b   1.000
_cell.length_c   1.000
_cell.angle_alpha   90.00
_cell.angle_beta   90.00
_cell.angle_gamma   90.00
#
_symmetry.space_group_name_H-M   'P 1'
#
loop_
_entity.id
_entity.type
_entity.pdbx_description
1 polymer ?
#
loop_
_entity_poly.entity_id
_entity_poly.type
_entity_poly.pdbx_seq_one_letter_code
_entity_poly.pdbx_strand_id
1 'polypeptide(L)'
;MINVQQGQVENEIALYQQSLEIKERIGDVQGKAATLANMGVLSANNGDFQTAISYLQESLTILQHLKSPNAATVQSWLEQVQQLAG
;
A
#
# COMPACT_ATOMS: atom_id res chain seq x y z
N MET A 1 11.02 4.08 25.59
CA MET A 1 11.70 4.47 24.34
C MET A 1 10.74 4.18 23.21
N ILE A 2 10.07 5.20 22.67
CA ILE A 2 9.28 5.06 21.45
C ILE A 2 10.30 4.81 20.33
N ASN A 3 10.22 3.66 19.67
CA ASN A 3 11.14 3.29 18.60
C ASN A 3 11.03 4.34 17.49
N VAL A 4 12.12 5.01 17.17
CA VAL A 4 12.19 6.04 16.11
C VAL A 4 11.61 5.51 14.79
N GLN A 5 11.73 4.20 14.56
CA GLN A 5 11.18 3.48 13.41
C GLN A 5 9.64 3.46 13.40
N GLN A 6 8.97 3.31 14.55
CA GLN A 6 7.51 3.39 14.65
C GLN A 6 7.02 4.82 14.37
N GLY A 7 7.72 5.83 14.91
CA GLY A 7 7.37 7.24 14.66
C GLY A 7 7.60 7.69 13.22
N GLN A 8 8.55 7.09 12.50
CA GLN A 8 8.76 7.36 11.06
C GLN A 8 7.66 6.74 10.20
N VAL A 9 7.24 5.52 10.52
CA VAL A 9 6.14 4.83 9.82
C VAL A 9 4.82 5.56 10.00
N GLU A 10 4.53 6.07 11.20
CA GLU A 10 3.33 6.88 11.46
C GLU A 10 3.31 8.16 10.62
N ASN A 11 4.46 8.84 10.49
CA ASN A 11 4.58 10.04 9.67
C ASN A 11 4.44 9.74 8.17
N GLU A 12 5.00 8.63 7.67
CA GLU A 12 4.83 8.23 6.26
C GLU A 12 3.38 7.83 5.96
N ILE A 13 2.71 7.11 6.86
CA ILE A 13 1.30 6.76 6.72
C ILE A 13 0.43 8.03 6.64
N ALA A 14 0.70 9.04 7.48
CA ALA A 14 -0.03 10.30 7.45
C ALA A 14 0.15 11.06 6.12
N LEU A 15 1.36 11.05 5.54
CA LEU A 15 1.62 11.65 4.23
C LEU A 15 0.89 10.91 3.11
N TYR A 16 0.88 9.57 3.16
CA TYR A 16 0.14 8.78 2.17
C TYR A 16 -1.37 8.96 2.30
N GLN A 17 -1.92 9.09 3.51
CA GLN A 17 -3.33 9.39 3.74
C GLN A 17 -3.75 10.74 3.14
N GLN A 18 -2.94 11.79 3.32
CA GLN A 18 -3.17 13.08 2.66
C GLN A 18 -3.12 12.95 1.14
N SER A 19 -2.17 12.17 0.60
CA SER A 19 -2.11 11.90 -0.83
C SER A 19 -3.36 11.17 -1.32
N LEU A 20 -3.90 10.21 -0.56
CA LEU A 20 -5.12 9.48 -0.90
C LEU A 20 -6.32 10.44 -0.97
N GLU A 21 -6.48 11.31 0.02
CA GLU A 21 -7.59 12.28 0.05
C GLU A 21 -7.55 13.23 -1.16
N ILE A 22 -6.37 13.73 -1.52
CA ILE A 22 -6.21 14.58 -2.70
C ILE A 22 -6.57 13.80 -3.97
N LYS A 23 -6.06 12.58 -4.11
CA LYS A 23 -6.31 11.72 -5.29
C LYS A 23 -7.78 11.35 -5.44
N GLU A 24 -8.47 11.07 -4.34
CA GLU A 24 -9.91 10.86 -4.32
C GLU A 24 -10.67 12.12 -4.77
N ARG A 25 -10.28 13.29 -4.24
CA ARG A 25 -10.91 14.57 -4.61
C ARG A 25 -10.74 14.93 -6.08
N ILE A 26 -9.61 14.59 -6.69
CA ILE A 26 -9.36 14.87 -8.12
C ILE A 26 -9.75 13.71 -9.05
N GLY A 27 -10.23 12.58 -8.51
CA GLY A 27 -10.60 11.39 -9.29
C GLY A 27 -9.41 10.60 -9.84
N ASP A 28 -8.21 10.74 -9.28
CA ASP A 28 -7.02 9.99 -9.67
C ASP A 28 -7.00 8.59 -9.03
N VAL A 29 -7.86 7.72 -9.56
CA VAL A 29 -8.02 6.34 -9.08
C VAL A 29 -6.75 5.50 -9.30
N GLN A 30 -5.99 5.76 -10.37
CA GLN A 30 -4.73 5.06 -10.63
C GLN A 30 -3.65 5.48 -9.62
N GLY A 31 -3.54 6.78 -9.34
CA GLY A 31 -2.66 7.28 -8.31
C GLY A 31 -3.03 6.79 -6.92
N LYS A 32 -4.33 6.62 -6.62
CA LYS A 32 -4.80 6.03 -5.37
C LYS A 32 -4.24 4.63 -5.19
N ALA A 33 -4.41 3.77 -6.21
CA ALA A 33 -3.86 2.42 -6.20
C ALA A 33 -2.34 2.40 -6.02
N ALA A 34 -1.61 3.25 -6.73
CA ALA A 34 -0.15 3.32 -6.58
C ALA A 34 0.29 3.72 -5.16
N THR A 35 -0.43 4.64 -4.51
CA THR A 35 -0.17 5.00 -3.11
C THR A 35 -0.41 3.81 -2.18
N LEU A 36 -1.54 3.12 -2.33
CA LEU A 36 -1.84 1.94 -1.52
C LEU A 36 -0.78 0.85 -1.70
N ALA A 37 -0.33 0.59 -2.92
CA ALA A 37 0.74 -0.38 -3.16
C ALA A 37 2.04 -0.02 -2.43
N ASN A 38 2.43 1.26 -2.46
CA ASN A 38 3.64 1.74 -1.77
C ASN A 38 3.52 1.62 -0.25
N MET A 39 2.36 1.95 0.32
CA MET A 39 2.09 1.74 1.75
C MET A 39 2.21 0.26 2.11
N GLY A 40 1.67 -0.63 1.27
CA GLY A 40 1.77 -2.06 1.47
C GLY A 40 3.21 -2.58 1.52
N VAL A 41 4.04 -2.17 0.57
CA VAL A 41 5.47 -2.51 0.54
C VAL A 41 6.22 -1.96 1.76
N LEU A 42 5.93 -0.71 2.15
CA LEU A 42 6.53 -0.10 3.32
C LEU A 42 6.16 -0.86 4.62
N SER A 43 4.89 -1.20 4.81
CA SER A 43 4.43 -1.99 5.96
C SER A 43 5.10 -3.36 6.00
N ALA A 44 5.27 -4.02 4.84
CA ALA A 44 5.97 -5.30 4.76
C ALA A 44 7.44 -5.18 5.17
N ASN A 45 8.12 -4.11 4.73
CA ASN A 45 9.50 -3.82 5.13
C ASN A 45 9.64 -3.54 6.63
N ASN A 46 8.58 -3.03 7.27
CA ASN A 46 8.52 -2.83 8.71
C ASN A 46 8.08 -4.09 9.50
N GLY A 47 7.89 -5.23 8.82
CA GLY A 47 7.45 -6.49 9.41
C GLY A 47 5.95 -6.54 9.74
N ASP A 48 5.19 -5.49 9.42
CA ASP A 48 3.73 -5.48 9.57
C ASP A 48 3.07 -6.06 8.31
N PHE A 49 3.18 -7.38 8.19
CA PHE A 49 2.66 -8.10 7.03
C PHE A 49 1.14 -8.06 6.93
N GLN A 50 0.42 -7.97 8.06
CA GLN A 50 -1.03 -7.91 8.06
C GLN A 50 -1.52 -6.60 7.41
N THR A 51 -0.96 -5.47 7.85
CA THR A 51 -1.27 -4.15 7.26
C THR A 51 -0.81 -4.08 5.80
N ALA A 52 0.35 -4.66 5.49
CA ALA A 52 0.86 -4.74 4.12
C ALA A 52 -0.11 -5.45 3.17
N ILE A 53 -0.61 -6.62 3.57
CA ILE A 53 -1.57 -7.41 2.80
C ILE A 53 -2.84 -6.60 2.54
N SER A 54 -3.39 -5.92 3.55
CA SER A 54 -4.59 -5.09 3.39
C SER A 54 -4.40 -3.99 2.34
N TYR A 55 -3.29 -3.25 2.40
CA TYR A 55 -3.01 -2.19 1.42
C TYR A 55 -2.77 -2.72 0.00
N LEU A 56 -2.02 -3.83 -0.14
CA LEU A 56 -1.78 -4.45 -1.44
C LEU A 56 -3.07 -4.99 -2.07
N GLN A 57 -3.98 -5.56 -1.26
CA GLN A 57 -5.28 -6.03 -1.72
C GLN A 57 -6.16 -4.89 -2.24
N GLU A 58 -6.28 -3.79 -1.51
CA GLU A 58 -7.09 -2.63 -1.94
C GLU A 58 -6.53 -2.05 -3.25
N SER A 59 -5.20 -1.89 -3.34
CA SER A 59 -4.53 -1.48 -4.58
C SER A 59 -4.85 -2.43 -5.74
N LEU A 60 -4.75 -3.74 -5.52
CA LEU A 60 -4.98 -4.76 -6.54
C LEU A 60 -6.42 -4.71 -7.07
N THR A 61 -7.42 -4.58 -6.18
CA THR A 61 -8.83 -4.46 -6.57
C THR A 61 -9.04 -3.26 -7.50
N ILE A 62 -8.46 -2.10 -7.17
CA ILE A 62 -8.57 -0.90 -7.99
C ILE A 62 -7.91 -1.14 -9.37
N LEU A 63 -6.69 -1.67 -9.39
CA LEU A 63 -5.96 -1.90 -10.65
C LEU A 63 -6.65 -2.92 -11.55
N GLN A 64 -7.28 -3.94 -10.97
CA GLN A 64 -8.10 -4.91 -11.71
C GLN A 64 -9.34 -4.26 -12.32
N HIS A 65 -10.04 -3.40 -11.58
CA HIS A 65 -11.19 -2.65 -12.10
C HIS A 65 -10.79 -1.73 -13.25
N LEU A 66 -9.61 -1.12 -13.17
CA LEU A 66 -9.03 -0.29 -14.23
C LEU A 66 -8.43 -1.10 -15.39
N LYS A 67 -8.36 -2.43 -15.29
CA LYS A 67 -7.65 -3.32 -16.22
C LYS A 67 -6.19 -2.87 -16.46
N SER A 68 -5.55 -2.36 -15.40
CA SER A 68 -4.18 -1.86 -15.46
C SER A 68 -3.19 -3.03 -15.45
N PRO A 69 -2.13 -3.00 -16.28
CA PRO A 69 -1.07 -4.02 -16.25
C PRO A 69 -0.34 -4.06 -14.90
N ASN A 70 -0.37 -2.96 -14.13
CA ASN A 70 0.24 -2.89 -12.80
C ASN A 70 -0.40 -3.85 -11.79
N ALA A 71 -1.60 -4.37 -12.06
CA ALA A 71 -2.25 -5.38 -11.21
C ALA A 71 -1.36 -6.63 -11.04
N ALA A 72 -0.67 -7.07 -12.10
CA ALA A 72 0.22 -8.23 -12.03
C ALA A 72 1.42 -7.99 -11.10
N THR A 73 1.97 -6.78 -11.12
CA THR A 73 3.07 -6.38 -10.23
C THR A 73 2.63 -6.38 -8.77
N VAL A 74 1.48 -5.76 -8.47
CA VAL A 74 0.95 -5.72 -7.09
C VAL A 74 0.56 -7.11 -6.61
N GLN A 75 0.04 -7.97 -7.48
CA GLN A 75 -0.24 -9.37 -7.16
C GLN A 75 1.05 -10.12 -6.77
N SER A 76 2.15 -9.94 -7.52
CA SER A 76 3.43 -10.56 -7.18
C SER A 76 3.97 -10.08 -5.83
N TRP A 77 3.80 -8.81 -5.48
CA TRP A 77 4.16 -8.30 -4.15
C TRP A 77 3.26 -8.89 -3.05
N LEU A 78 1.96 -8.99 -3.28
CA LEU A 78 1.02 -9.59 -2.34
C LEU A 78 1.37 -11.05 -2.04
N GLU A 79 1.68 -11.84 -3.07
CA GLU A 79 2.10 -13.24 -2.92
C GLU A 79 3.41 -13.36 -2.11
N GLN A 80 4.39 -12.48 -2.35
CA GLN A 80 5.64 -12.45 -1.57
C GLN A 80 5.38 -12.13 -0.10
N VAL A 81 4.56 -11.12 0.19
CA VAL A 81 4.24 -10.75 1.58
C VAL A 81 3.48 -11.87 2.29
N GLN A 82 2.56 -12.56 1.60
CA GLN A 82 1.85 -13.72 2.16
C GLN A 82 2.78 -14.89 2.50
N GLN A 83 3.81 -15.14 1.67
CA GLN A 83 4.82 -16.17 1.96
C GLN A 83 5.69 -15.83 3.16
N LEU A 84 5.98 -14.54 3.38
CA LEU A 84 6.76 -14.06 4.52
C LEU A 84 5.95 -14.03 5.84
N ALA A 85 4.63 -14.00 5.75
CA ALA A 85 3.73 -13.95 6.90
C ALA A 85 3.37 -15.33 7.49
N GLY A 86 3.73 -16.42 6.81
CA GLY A 86 3.49 -17.81 7.23
C GLY A 86 4.67 -18.42 7.96
#